data_AF-A0A699ZWL8-F1
#
_entry.id   AF-A0A699ZWL8-F1
#
_cell.length_a   1.000
_cell.length_b   1.000
_cell.length_c   1.000
_cell.angle_alpha   90.00
_cell.angle_beta   90.00
_cell.angle_gamma   90.00
#
_symmetry.space_group_name_H-M   'P 1'
#
loop_
_entity.id
_entity.type
_entity.pdbx_description
1 polymer ?
#
loop_
_entity_poly.entity_id
_entity_poly.type
_entity_poly.pdbx_seq_one_letter_code
_entity_poly.pdbx_strand_id
1 'polypeptide(L)'
;MTQLLDPGGARTSAVWAQFEELCVRAYLAARTVAEPIVATVALMASSGLPCYSRGHPVENLRKRFHLEMTDRQAAVFMRATIADAYQKWTTGFYDYIQALQNRIPY
;
A
#
# COMPACT_ATOMS: atom_id res chain seq x y z
N MET A 1 5.95 -11.76 0.74
CA MET A 1 5.85 -11.09 -0.59
C MET A 1 7.09 -10.23 -0.88
N THR A 2 7.60 -9.45 0.09
CA THR A 2 8.89 -8.74 -0.02
C THR A 2 10.07 -9.67 -0.32
N GLN A 3 10.12 -10.87 0.25
CA GLN A 3 11.14 -11.88 -0.06
C GLN A 3 11.13 -12.39 -1.52
N LEU A 4 10.03 -12.23 -2.26
CA LEU A 4 9.97 -12.59 -3.68
C LEU A 4 10.67 -11.52 -4.56
N LEU A 5 10.57 -10.25 -4.16
CA LEU A 5 11.14 -9.11 -4.88
C LEU A 5 12.57 -8.78 -4.41
N ASP A 6 12.88 -9.10 -3.15
CA ASP A 6 14.16 -8.84 -2.52
C ASP A 6 14.48 -9.96 -1.50
N PRO A 7 15.01 -11.11 -1.97
CA PRO A 7 15.37 -12.24 -1.11
C PRO A 7 16.46 -11.88 -0.09
N GLY A 8 17.28 -10.87 -0.39
CA GLY A 8 18.43 -10.46 0.42
C GLY A 8 18.12 -9.42 1.51
N GLY A 9 16.89 -8.91 1.58
CA GLY A 9 16.50 -7.97 2.63
C GLY A 9 17.13 -6.57 2.53
N ALA A 10 17.90 -6.30 1.48
CA ALA A 10 18.77 -5.14 1.38
C ALA A 10 18.19 -4.00 0.51
N ARG A 11 17.10 -4.25 -0.23
CA ARG A 11 16.47 -3.32 -1.19
C ARG A 11 17.43 -2.81 -2.27
N THR A 12 18.52 -3.53 -2.53
CA THR A 12 19.55 -3.15 -3.49
C THR A 12 19.39 -3.81 -4.86
N SER A 13 18.45 -4.74 -5.00
CA SER A 13 18.24 -5.45 -6.27
C SER A 13 17.66 -4.51 -7.34
N ALA A 14 18.06 -4.71 -8.60
CA ALA A 14 17.49 -3.98 -9.73
C ALA A 14 15.98 -4.20 -9.86
N VAL A 15 15.51 -5.40 -9.49
CA VAL A 15 14.09 -5.78 -9.48
C VAL A 15 13.31 -4.94 -8.46
N TRP A 16 13.89 -4.72 -7.26
CA TRP A 16 13.29 -3.86 -6.24
C TRP A 16 13.15 -2.41 -6.73
N ALA A 17 14.22 -1.85 -7.32
CA ALA A 17 14.19 -0.49 -7.84
C ALA A 17 13.14 -0.31 -8.94
N GLN A 18 13.03 -1.27 -9.86
CA GLN A 18 12.02 -1.26 -10.91
C GLN A 18 10.60 -1.37 -10.34
N PHE A 19 10.38 -2.26 -9.37
CA PHE A 19 9.10 -2.38 -8.68
C PHE A 19 8.69 -1.06 -8.03
N GLU A 20 9.59 -0.44 -7.26
CA GLU A 20 9.32 0.82 -6.59
C GLU A 20 8.97 1.93 -7.60
N GLU A 21 9.73 2.04 -8.70
CA GLU A 21 9.44 3.01 -9.77
C GLU A 21 8.06 2.78 -10.39
N LEU A 22 7.72 1.54 -10.74
CA LEU A 22 6.43 1.21 -11.34
C LEU A 22 5.28 1.51 -10.39
N CYS A 23 5.42 1.21 -9.09
CA CYS A 23 4.41 1.54 -8.08
C CYS A 23 4.19 3.05 -7.97
N VAL A 24 5.26 3.85 -7.94
CA VAL A 24 5.16 5.32 -7.91
C VAL A 24 4.48 5.85 -9.17
N ARG A 25 4.86 5.36 -10.35
CA ARG A 25 4.25 5.77 -11.63
C ARG A 25 2.77 5.40 -11.71
N ALA A 26 2.41 4.19 -11.28
CA ALA A 26 1.03 3.74 -11.25
C ALA A 26 0.18 4.58 -10.29
N TYR A 27 0.73 4.93 -9.12
CA TYR A 27 0.07 5.82 -8.17
C TYR A 27 -0.21 7.19 -8.77
N LEU A 28 0.79 7.82 -9.40
CA LEU A 28 0.63 9.11 -10.06
C LEU A 28 -0.40 9.04 -11.19
N ALA A 29 -0.37 7.99 -12.02
CA ALA A 29 -1.36 7.78 -13.06
C ALA A 29 -2.77 7.64 -12.49
N ALA A 30 -2.95 6.86 -11.41
CA ALA A 30 -4.24 6.68 -10.76
C ALA A 30 -4.79 8.00 -10.17
N ARG A 31 -3.92 8.89 -9.69
CA ARG A 31 -4.33 10.22 -9.19
C ARG A 31 -4.99 11.08 -10.27
N THR A 32 -4.55 10.97 -11.52
CA THR A 32 -5.16 11.73 -12.64
C THR A 32 -6.61 11.36 -12.92
N VAL A 33 -7.04 10.16 -12.50
CA VAL A 33 -8.38 9.61 -12.70
C VAL A 33 -9.08 9.26 -11.37
N ALA A 34 -8.66 9.90 -10.26
CA ALA A 34 -9.17 9.60 -8.93
C ALA A 34 -10.67 9.89 -8.79
N GLU A 35 -11.17 10.99 -9.37
CA GLU A 35 -12.58 11.37 -9.28
C GLU A 35 -13.52 10.31 -9.87
N PRO A 36 -13.32 9.84 -11.13
CA PRO A 36 -14.07 8.70 -11.66
C PRO A 36 -14.03 7.46 -10.76
N ILE A 37 -12.86 7.09 -10.24
CA ILE A 37 -12.70 5.91 -9.37
C ILE A 37 -13.54 6.06 -8.10
N VAL A 38 -13.44 7.21 -7.43
CA VAL A 38 -14.20 7.50 -6.21
C VAL A 38 -15.71 7.52 -6.49
N ALA A 39 -16.14 8.10 -7.60
CA ALA A 39 -17.54 8.13 -8.00
C ALA A 39 -18.09 6.72 -8.26
N THR A 40 -17.36 5.85 -8.96
CA THR A 40 -17.77 4.46 -9.18
C THR A 40 -17.93 3.70 -7.87
N VAL A 41 -16.99 3.87 -6.94
CA VAL A 41 -17.07 3.26 -5.60
C VAL A 41 -18.25 3.84 -4.81
N ALA A 42 -18.53 5.13 -4.91
CA ALA A 42 -19.67 5.76 -4.24
C ALA A 42 -21.02 5.18 -4.70
N LEU A 43 -21.17 4.85 -5.99
CA LEU A 43 -22.39 4.20 -6.51
C LEU A 43 -22.66 2.83 -5.87
N MET A 44 -21.62 2.15 -5.40
CA MET A 44 -21.74 0.85 -4.74
C MET A 44 -22.12 0.97 -3.25
N ALA A 45 -22.30 2.18 -2.70
CA ALA A 45 -22.59 2.36 -1.28
C ALA A 45 -23.86 1.61 -0.81
N SER A 46 -24.86 1.47 -1.69
CA SER A 46 -26.10 0.75 -1.41
C SER A 46 -26.05 -0.74 -1.73
N SER A 47 -24.88 -1.30 -2.10
CA SER A 47 -24.77 -2.70 -2.54
C SER A 47 -24.88 -3.73 -1.42
N GLY A 48 -24.96 -3.30 -0.14
CA GLY A 48 -25.01 -4.18 1.03
C GLY A 48 -23.68 -4.88 1.36
N LEU A 49 -22.57 -4.48 0.74
CA LEU A 49 -21.26 -5.07 1.05
C LEU A 49 -20.77 -4.63 2.44
N PRO A 50 -20.20 -5.53 3.26
CA PRO A 50 -19.76 -5.23 4.63
C PRO A 50 -18.73 -4.08 4.75
N CYS A 51 -17.98 -3.82 3.68
CA CYS A 51 -17.01 -2.73 3.61
C CYS A 51 -17.65 -1.33 3.60
N TYR A 52 -18.93 -1.21 3.23
CA TYR A 52 -19.69 0.04 3.32
C TYR A 52 -20.40 0.24 4.66
N SER A 53 -20.60 -0.83 5.42
CA SER A 53 -21.28 -0.78 6.71
C SER A 53 -20.42 -0.22 7.85
N ARG A 54 -19.10 -0.03 7.64
CA ARG A 54 -18.16 0.43 8.68
C ARG A 54 -17.44 1.71 8.24
N GLY A 55 -17.69 2.80 8.95
CA GLY A 55 -17.01 4.08 8.75
C GLY A 55 -17.36 4.77 7.42
N HIS A 56 -16.41 5.54 6.89
CA HIS A 56 -16.57 6.36 5.67
C HIS A 56 -15.63 5.86 4.55
N PRO A 57 -15.92 4.72 3.90
CA PRO A 57 -14.99 4.08 2.96
C PRO A 57 -14.69 4.94 1.72
N VAL A 58 -15.68 5.66 1.19
CA VAL A 58 -15.53 6.52 0.01
C VAL A 58 -14.61 7.71 0.34
N GLU A 59 -14.83 8.36 1.48
CA GLU A 59 -13.97 9.46 1.94
C GLU A 59 -12.54 8.98 2.23
N ASN A 60 -12.41 7.82 2.88
CA ASN A 60 -11.12 7.22 3.16
C ASN A 60 -10.37 6.84 1.87
N LEU A 61 -11.08 6.36 0.85
CA LEU A 61 -10.51 6.09 -0.47
C LEU A 61 -10.01 7.39 -1.10
N ARG A 62 -10.81 8.46 -1.09
CA ARG A 62 -10.41 9.77 -1.61
C ARG A 62 -9.14 10.29 -0.94
N LYS A 63 -9.06 10.19 0.39
CA LYS A 63 -7.88 10.60 1.17
C LYS A 63 -6.61 9.88 0.75
N ARG A 64 -6.68 8.60 0.33
CA ARG A 64 -5.50 7.83 -0.12
C ARG A 64 -4.85 8.39 -1.40
N PHE A 65 -5.59 9.14 -2.21
CA PHE A 65 -5.04 9.74 -3.42
C PHE A 65 -4.21 11.00 -3.17
N HIS A 66 -4.30 11.62 -1.98
CA HIS A 66 -3.59 12.85 -1.65
C HIS A 66 -3.64 13.89 -2.78
N LEU A 67 -4.85 14.26 -3.20
CA LEU A 67 -5.09 15.17 -4.33
C LEU A 67 -4.63 16.61 -4.04
N GLU A 68 -4.44 16.95 -2.76
CA GLU A 68 -3.87 18.21 -2.30
C GLU A 68 -2.37 18.34 -2.57
N MET A 69 -1.67 17.23 -2.83
CA MET A 69 -0.22 17.23 -3.07
C MET A 69 0.11 17.45 -4.54
N THR A 70 1.26 18.05 -4.81
CA THR A 70 1.86 18.02 -6.16
C THR A 70 2.34 16.61 -6.52
N ASP A 71 2.51 16.31 -7.81
CA ASP A 71 3.03 15.00 -8.24
C ASP A 71 4.38 14.65 -7.64
N ARG A 72 5.24 15.66 -7.45
CA ARG A 72 6.53 15.46 -6.79
C ARG A 72 6.37 15.06 -5.32
N GLN A 73 5.49 15.73 -4.58
CA GLN A 73 5.21 15.40 -3.18
C GLN A 73 4.54 14.03 -3.05
N ALA A 74 3.58 13.72 -3.92
CA ALA A 74 2.88 12.44 -3.96
C ALA A 74 3.82 11.28 -4.30
N ALA A 75 4.80 11.49 -5.19
CA ALA A 75 5.84 10.51 -5.47
C ALA A 75 6.70 10.20 -4.24
N VAL A 76 7.12 11.24 -3.49
CA VAL A 76 7.88 11.07 -2.24
C VAL A 76 7.03 10.34 -1.19
N PHE A 77 5.76 10.72 -1.04
CA PHE A 77 4.81 10.04 -0.15
C PHE A 77 4.66 8.55 -0.48
N MET A 78 4.52 8.20 -1.77
CA MET A 78 4.38 6.80 -2.18
C MET A 78 5.65 6.01 -1.91
N ARG A 79 6.84 6.56 -2.18
CA ARG A 79 8.12 5.91 -1.82
C ARG A 79 8.24 5.66 -0.32
N ALA A 80 7.87 6.64 0.50
CA ALA A 80 7.84 6.48 1.96
C ALA A 80 6.84 5.40 2.40
N THR A 81 5.68 5.32 1.75
CA THR A 81 4.66 4.29 2.02
C THR A 81 5.16 2.90 1.64
N ILE A 82 5.85 2.75 0.51
CA ILE A 82 6.49 1.49 0.09
C ILE A 82 7.56 1.07 1.11
N ALA A 83 8.38 2.02 1.58
CA ALA A 83 9.41 1.76 2.58
C ALA A 83 8.81 1.35 3.94
N ASP A 84 7.77 2.05 4.41
CA ASP A 84 7.05 1.72 5.66
C ASP A 84 6.39 0.34 5.57
N ALA A 85 5.74 0.04 4.43
CA ALA A 85 5.18 -1.28 4.19
C ALA A 85 6.26 -2.36 4.23
N TYR A 86 7.41 -2.14 3.60
CA TYR A 86 8.54 -3.06 3.67
C TYR A 86 8.98 -3.31 5.12
N GLN A 87 9.15 -2.24 5.92
CA GLN A 87 9.57 -2.35 7.32
C GLN A 87 8.56 -3.10 8.18
N LYS A 88 7.26 -2.82 8.07
CA LYS A 88 6.20 -3.53 8.82
C LYS A 88 6.17 -5.03 8.50
N TRP A 89 6.45 -5.38 7.24
CA TRP A 89 6.58 -6.77 6.83
C TRP A 89 7.86 -7.42 7.37
N THR A 90 8.98 -6.70 7.43
CA THR A 90 10.27 -7.25 7.90
C THR A 90 10.44 -7.27 9.42
N THR A 91 9.82 -6.37 10.19
CA THR A 91 10.12 -6.18 11.64
C THR A 91 9.08 -6.71 12.62
N GLY A 92 7.86 -7.08 12.20
CA GLY A 92 6.80 -7.36 13.18
C GLY A 92 6.04 -8.67 12.99
N PHE A 93 5.75 -9.04 11.75
CA PHE A 93 4.78 -10.09 11.50
C PHE A 93 5.41 -11.48 11.35
N TYR A 94 6.61 -11.57 10.78
CA TYR A 94 7.28 -12.86 10.55
C TYR A 94 7.83 -13.47 11.85
N ASP A 95 8.46 -12.66 12.70
CA ASP A 95 8.96 -13.11 14.01
C ASP A 95 7.82 -13.56 14.94
N TYR A 96 6.68 -12.85 14.92
CA TYR A 96 5.52 -13.18 15.72
C TYR A 96 4.83 -14.48 15.25
N ILE A 97 4.68 -14.66 13.93
CA ILE A 97 4.08 -15.88 13.36
C ILE A 97 5.02 -17.08 13.52
N GLN A 98 6.34 -16.93 13.34
CA GLN A 98 7.31 -18.00 13.64
C GLN A 98 7.32 -18.39 15.12
N ALA A 99 7.25 -17.41 16.03
CA ALA A 99 7.17 -17.69 17.47
C ALA A 99 5.87 -18.45 17.84
N LEU A 100 4.74 -18.10 17.21
CA LEU A 100 3.45 -18.77 17.43
C LEU A 100 3.38 -20.18 16.83
N GLN A 101 4.01 -20.42 15.67
CA GLN A 101 3.98 -21.73 15.00
C GLN A 101 5.00 -22.72 15.57
N ASN A 102 6.19 -22.29 16.00
CA ASN A 102 7.28 -23.22 16.35
C ASN A 102 7.44 -23.54 17.85
N ARG A 103 6.78 -22.86 18.81
CA ARG A 103 6.92 -23.16 20.27
C ARG A 103 8.36 -23.48 20.74
N ILE A 104 9.39 -22.76 20.30
CA ILE A 104 10.75 -22.93 20.84
C ILE A 104 11.07 -21.71 21.72
N PRO A 105 11.21 -21.88 23.05
CA PRO A 105 11.81 -20.87 23.90
C PRO A 105 13.33 -20.93 23.73
N TYR A 106 13.91 -19.86 23.16
CA TYR A 106 15.35 -19.60 22.97
C TYR A 106 16.18 -20.64 22.22
#